data_AF-A0A521HB66-F1
#
_entry.id   AF-A0A521HB66-F1
#
_cell.length_a   1.000
_cell.length_b   1.000
_cell.length_c   1.000
_cell.angle_alpha   90.00
_cell.angle_beta   90.00
_cell.angle_gamma   90.00
#
_symmetry.space_group_name_H-M   'P 1'
#
loop_
_entity.id
_entity.type
_entity.pdbx_description
1 polymer ?
#
loop_
_entity_poly.entity_id
_entity_poly.type
_entity_poly.pdbx_seq_one_letter_code
_entity_poly.pdbx_strand_id
1 'polypeptide(L)'
;MRKSIMIFCLIALFAGTSCKQSKESTANKEIKNVDAEVQSKPDSFPAQSRLVLTFFSIASGVDFKSLTRFEEFIGEYAAEIGINIDYEKTHWGREGETDFCLELGELDPKQQADFVSRTRKLMETAEHLSIYENAPCKHRRKRE
;
A
#
# COMPACT_ATOMS: atom_id res chain seq x y z
N MET A 1 6.93 43.85 -28.79
CA MET A 1 6.30 43.35 -30.03
C MET A 1 6.09 41.85 -29.85
N ARG A 2 4.85 41.41 -29.53
CA ARG A 2 3.96 40.62 -30.42
C ARG A 2 4.74 39.49 -31.13
N LYS A 3 4.46 38.21 -30.91
CA LYS A 3 3.18 37.56 -31.26
C LYS A 3 2.97 36.25 -30.49
N SER A 4 1.78 36.12 -29.94
CA SER A 4 1.17 34.84 -29.53
C SER A 4 1.03 33.90 -30.73
N ILE A 5 1.25 32.61 -30.50
CA ILE A 5 0.78 31.55 -31.38
C ILE A 5 -0.06 30.61 -30.51
N MET A 6 -1.37 30.82 -30.57
CA MET A 6 -2.37 29.82 -30.25
C MET A 6 -2.45 28.86 -31.42
N ILE A 7 -2.32 27.55 -31.16
CA ILE A 7 -2.81 26.52 -32.08
C ILE A 7 -3.76 25.60 -31.32
N PHE A 8 -4.98 25.61 -31.84
CA PHE A 8 -6.16 24.83 -31.50
C PHE A 8 -6.11 23.42 -32.11
N CYS A 9 -7.03 22.58 -31.61
CA CYS A 9 -7.51 21.29 -32.17
C CYS A 9 -6.62 20.08 -31.87
N LEU A 10 -7.14 18.93 -31.41
CA LEU A 10 -8.40 18.30 -31.79
C LEU A 10 -8.93 17.42 -30.64
N ILE A 11 -10.23 17.53 -30.38
CA ILE A 11 -11.02 16.67 -29.50
C ILE A 11 -11.28 15.36 -30.23
N ALA A 12 -10.88 14.22 -29.65
CA ALA A 12 -11.33 12.90 -30.07
C ALA A 12 -12.28 12.33 -29.00
N LEU A 13 -13.58 12.48 -29.27
CA LEU A 13 -14.67 11.79 -28.59
C LEU A 13 -14.70 10.34 -29.05
N PHE A 14 -14.25 9.41 -28.20
CA PHE A 14 -14.60 7.99 -28.35
C PHE A 14 -15.74 7.66 -27.38
N ALA A 15 -16.93 7.53 -27.96
CA ALA A 15 -18.12 6.99 -27.34
C ALA A 15 -18.30 5.52 -27.78
N GLY A 16 -18.72 4.68 -26.83
CA GLY A 16 -19.22 3.33 -27.09
C GLY A 16 -18.40 2.23 -26.39
N THR A 17 -18.97 1.21 -25.76
CA THR A 17 -20.36 0.82 -25.53
C THR A 17 -20.39 -0.14 -24.35
N SER A 18 -21.40 0.02 -23.50
CA SER A 18 -21.79 -0.82 -22.37
C SER A 18 -21.96 -2.31 -22.74
N CYS A 19 -21.34 -3.21 -21.98
CA CYS A 19 -21.69 -4.63 -21.94
C CYS A 19 -22.40 -4.96 -20.62
N LYS A 20 -23.58 -5.56 -20.80
CA LYS A 20 -24.59 -5.94 -19.82
C LYS A 20 -24.09 -6.85 -18.70
N GLN A 21 -24.56 -6.51 -17.51
CA GLN A 21 -24.67 -7.37 -16.35
C GLN A 21 -25.85 -8.35 -16.52
N SER A 22 -25.64 -9.64 -16.24
CA SER A 22 -26.71 -10.60 -15.96
C SER A 22 -26.54 -11.11 -14.54
N LYS A 23 -27.61 -10.99 -13.75
CA LYS A 23 -27.78 -11.55 -12.40
C LYS A 23 -28.59 -12.84 -12.48
N GLU A 24 -28.57 -13.57 -11.36
CA GLU A 24 -29.60 -14.51 -10.86
C GLU A 24 -29.45 -15.98 -11.32
N SER A 25 -29.72 -17.04 -10.54
CA SER A 25 -29.66 -17.34 -9.09
C SER A 25 -29.81 -18.88 -8.97
N THR A 26 -29.18 -19.45 -7.94
CA THR A 26 -29.62 -20.55 -7.07
C THR A 26 -30.45 -21.71 -7.65
N ALA A 27 -29.88 -22.92 -7.58
CA ALA A 27 -30.65 -24.14 -7.24
C ALA A 27 -29.79 -25.11 -6.42
N ASN A 28 -30.30 -25.36 -5.22
CA ASN A 28 -29.84 -26.20 -4.12
C ASN A 28 -29.73 -27.69 -4.52
N LYS A 29 -28.66 -28.39 -4.10
CA LYS A 29 -28.72 -29.83 -3.86
C LYS A 29 -27.86 -30.24 -2.66
N GLU A 30 -28.54 -30.88 -1.73
CA GLU A 30 -28.10 -31.30 -0.41
C GLU A 30 -27.26 -32.60 -0.44
N ILE A 31 -26.06 -32.50 0.13
CA ILE A 31 -25.25 -33.40 0.97
C ILE A 31 -25.28 -34.93 0.76
N LYS A 32 -24.08 -35.50 0.53
CA LYS A 32 -23.60 -36.68 1.29
C LYS A 32 -22.11 -36.53 1.66
N ASN A 33 -21.85 -36.63 2.96
CA ASN A 33 -20.55 -36.74 3.62
C ASN A 33 -19.70 -37.88 3.05
N VAL A 34 -18.41 -37.60 2.78
CA VAL A 34 -17.30 -38.52 3.00
C VAL A 34 -16.13 -37.69 3.49
N ASP A 35 -15.63 -38.07 4.66
CA ASP A 35 -14.51 -37.47 5.36
C ASP A 35 -13.25 -37.40 4.49
N ALA A 36 -12.74 -36.18 4.33
CA ALA A 36 -11.37 -35.92 3.96
C ALA A 36 -10.95 -34.60 4.62
N GLU A 37 -10.02 -34.72 5.55
CA GLU A 37 -9.30 -33.65 6.22
C GLU A 37 -8.70 -32.69 5.18
N VAL A 38 -9.37 -31.56 4.96
CA VAL A 38 -8.78 -30.37 4.33
C VAL A 38 -8.96 -29.25 5.34
N GLN A 39 -7.87 -28.98 6.05
CA GLN A 39 -7.72 -27.82 6.91
C GLN A 39 -7.83 -26.57 6.03
N SER A 40 -9.07 -26.08 5.82
CA SER A 40 -9.31 -24.82 5.18
C SER A 40 -8.73 -23.73 6.08
N LYS A 41 -7.60 -23.20 5.65
CA LYS A 41 -6.99 -21.97 6.14
C LYS A 41 -8.11 -20.95 6.36
N PRO A 42 -8.33 -20.43 7.58
CA PRO A 42 -9.37 -19.43 7.79
C PRO A 42 -9.06 -18.26 6.87
N ASP A 43 -10.07 -17.83 6.11
CA ASP A 43 -10.02 -16.68 5.20
C ASP A 43 -9.22 -15.57 5.88
N SER A 44 -8.01 -15.36 5.39
CA SER A 44 -7.01 -14.59 6.11
C SER A 44 -7.53 -13.17 6.24
N PHE A 45 -7.83 -12.74 7.46
CA PHE A 45 -7.82 -11.31 7.78
C PHE A 45 -6.53 -10.73 7.18
N PRO A 46 -6.59 -9.57 6.49
CA PRO A 46 -5.39 -8.99 5.91
C PRO A 46 -4.35 -8.87 7.02
N ALA A 47 -3.21 -9.53 6.83
CA ALA A 47 -2.12 -9.54 7.79
C ALA A 47 -1.86 -8.08 8.21
N GLN A 48 -2.12 -7.81 9.49
CA GLN A 48 -2.06 -6.45 10.04
C GLN A 48 -0.60 -6.07 10.18
N SER A 49 -0.22 -4.92 9.61
CA SER A 49 1.11 -4.36 9.77
C SER A 49 1.16 -3.55 11.05
N ARG A 50 2.28 -3.62 11.78
CA ARG A 50 2.51 -2.80 12.97
C ARG A 50 2.56 -1.33 12.60
N LEU A 51 3.15 -1.00 11.46
CA LEU A 51 3.27 0.36 10.93
C LEU A 51 3.03 0.35 9.41
N VAL A 52 2.23 1.31 8.93
CA VAL A 52 1.98 1.54 7.50
C VAL A 52 2.24 3.01 7.19
N LEU A 53 3.07 3.26 6.18
CA LEU A 53 3.28 4.58 5.61
C LEU A 53 2.73 4.59 4.19
N THR A 54 1.79 5.48 3.90
CA THR A 54 1.23 5.66 2.55
C THR A 54 1.65 7.02 2.02
N PHE A 55 2.59 7.02 1.08
CA PHE A 55 2.94 8.18 0.27
C PHE A 55 1.94 8.27 -0.87
N PHE A 56 1.22 9.39 -0.95
CA PHE A 56 0.21 9.65 -1.96
C PHE A 56 0.56 10.90 -2.77
N SER A 57 -0.18 11.15 -3.84
CA SER A 57 -0.01 12.35 -4.68
C SER A 57 -1.32 13.13 -4.78
N ILE A 58 -1.21 14.44 -4.94
CA ILE A 58 -2.31 15.35 -5.27
C ILE A 58 -1.97 16.07 -6.59
N ALA A 59 -1.78 15.30 -7.67
CA ALA A 59 -1.48 15.78 -9.03
C ALA A 59 -0.11 16.46 -9.22
N SER A 60 0.84 16.24 -8.30
CA SER A 60 2.19 16.79 -8.38
C SER A 60 3.30 15.78 -8.07
N GLY A 61 2.96 14.48 -8.02
CA GLY A 61 3.85 13.45 -7.50
C GLY A 61 3.86 13.35 -5.98
N VAL A 62 4.54 12.30 -5.51
CA VAL A 62 4.82 12.08 -4.08
C VAL A 62 5.99 12.95 -3.60
N ASP A 63 6.10 13.14 -2.30
CA ASP A 63 7.32 13.67 -1.67
C ASP A 63 8.44 12.62 -1.72
N PHE A 64 9.15 12.57 -2.86
CA PHE A 64 10.25 11.64 -3.09
C PHE A 64 11.40 11.82 -2.09
N LYS A 65 11.63 13.04 -1.60
CA LYS A 65 12.70 13.31 -0.65
C LYS A 65 12.41 12.63 0.68
N SER A 66 11.19 12.76 1.20
CA SER A 66 10.78 12.08 2.43
C SER A 66 10.72 10.57 2.26
N LEU A 67 10.28 10.08 1.10
CA LEU A 67 10.28 8.65 0.78
C LEU A 67 11.69 8.06 0.84
N THR A 68 12.66 8.65 0.12
CA THR A 68 14.04 8.18 0.13
C THR A 68 14.65 8.28 1.53
N ARG A 69 14.38 9.38 2.26
CA ARG A 69 14.87 9.53 3.63
C ARG A 69 14.32 8.45 4.57
N PHE A 70 13.08 8.02 4.36
CA PHE A 70 12.50 6.91 5.12
C PHE A 70 13.17 5.57 4.80
N GLU A 71 13.46 5.29 3.54
CA GLU A 71 14.20 4.09 3.14
C GLU A 71 15.61 4.05 3.75
N GLU A 72 16.31 5.17 3.71
CA GLU A 72 17.61 5.34 4.37
C GLU A 72 17.50 5.09 5.87
N PHE A 73 16.46 5.64 6.51
CA PHE A 73 16.23 5.45 7.95
C PHE A 73 16.03 3.98 8.32
N ILE A 74 15.30 3.20 7.51
CA ILE A 74 15.15 1.76 7.76
C ILE A 74 16.53 1.09 7.81
N GLY A 75 17.40 1.40 6.84
CA GLY A 75 18.77 0.88 6.79
C GLY A 75 19.65 1.35 7.94
N GLU A 76 19.60 2.64 8.29
CA GLU A 76 20.31 3.23 9.43
C GLU A 76 19.90 2.55 10.74
N TYR A 77 18.60 2.39 10.96
CA TYR A 77 18.05 1.75 12.15
C TYR A 77 18.49 0.29 12.22
N ALA A 78 18.36 -0.45 11.12
CA ALA A 78 18.78 -1.84 11.03
C ALA A 78 20.26 -2.03 11.38
N ALA A 79 21.12 -1.13 10.88
CA ALA A 79 22.55 -1.12 11.18
C ALA A 79 22.84 -0.77 12.66
N GLU A 80 22.09 0.18 13.23
CA GLU A 80 22.23 0.62 14.63
C GLU A 80 21.96 -0.53 15.61
N ILE A 81 20.92 -1.33 15.37
CA ILE A 81 20.50 -2.41 16.28
C ILE A 81 21.04 -3.80 15.88
N GLY A 82 21.65 -3.92 14.71
CA GLY A 82 22.17 -5.19 14.18
C GLY A 82 21.08 -6.21 13.78
N ILE A 83 19.87 -5.74 13.45
CA ILE A 83 18.73 -6.56 13.04
C ILE A 83 18.21 -6.02 11.70
N ASN A 84 18.05 -6.90 10.71
CA ASN A 84 17.46 -6.51 9.44
C ASN A 84 15.95 -6.30 9.58
N ILE A 85 15.45 -5.15 9.14
CA ILE A 85 14.02 -4.82 9.18
C ILE A 85 13.35 -5.31 7.90
N ASP A 86 12.35 -6.18 8.02
CA ASP A 86 11.57 -6.63 6.85
C ASP A 86 10.39 -5.70 6.59
N TYR A 87 10.16 -5.36 5.33
CA TYR A 87 9.05 -4.53 4.91
C TYR A 87 8.62 -4.82 3.49
N GLU A 88 7.32 -4.66 3.25
CA GLU A 88 6.77 -4.67 1.89
C GLU A 88 6.66 -3.24 1.36
N LYS A 89 7.25 -3.00 0.20
CA LYS A 89 7.08 -1.77 -0.58
C LYS A 89 6.16 -2.02 -1.76
N THR A 90 5.00 -1.37 -1.80
CA THR A 90 4.02 -1.55 -2.87
C THR A 90 3.72 -0.25 -3.59
N HIS A 91 4.05 -0.18 -4.87
CA HIS A 91 3.65 0.91 -5.76
C HIS A 91 2.23 0.67 -6.27
N TRP A 92 1.35 1.67 -6.16
CA TRP A 92 -0.07 1.52 -6.50
C TRP A 92 -0.64 2.60 -7.40
N GLY A 93 0.05 3.73 -7.57
CA GLY A 93 -0.37 4.80 -8.48
C GLY A 93 0.65 5.09 -9.59
N ARG A 94 0.31 6.06 -10.45
CA ARG A 94 1.12 6.41 -11.64
C ARG A 94 2.19 7.47 -11.34
N GLU A 95 2.05 8.19 -10.23
CA GLU A 95 2.89 9.35 -9.88
C GLU A 95 3.91 9.01 -8.78
N GLY A 96 4.06 7.72 -8.47
CA GLY A 96 5.00 7.20 -7.46
C GLY A 96 4.36 6.87 -6.12
N GLU A 97 3.02 6.82 -6.05
CA GLU A 97 2.30 6.49 -4.82
C GLU A 97 2.71 5.10 -4.33
N THR A 98 3.13 5.06 -3.07
CA THR A 98 3.86 3.93 -2.50
C THR A 98 3.39 3.71 -1.06
N ASP A 99 3.08 2.45 -0.75
CA ASP A 99 2.91 1.99 0.62
C ASP A 99 4.17 1.28 1.11
N PHE A 100 4.57 1.57 2.35
CA PHE A 100 5.50 0.76 3.14
C PHE A 100 4.71 0.09 4.26
N CYS A 101 4.76 -1.24 4.28
CA CYS A 101 4.01 -2.05 5.24
C CYS A 101 5.00 -2.87 6.06
N LEU A 102 5.15 -2.49 7.33
CA LEU A 102 6.13 -3.03 8.25
C LEU A 102 5.44 -3.85 9.34
N GLU A 103 5.79 -5.12 9.43
CA GLU A 103 5.27 -6.02 10.47
C GLU A 103 6.07 -5.88 11.77
N LEU A 104 7.38 -5.58 11.67
CA LEU A 104 8.29 -5.37 12.80
C LEU A 104 8.33 -6.54 13.81
N GLY A 105 8.02 -7.76 13.36
CA GLY A 105 7.96 -8.96 14.20
C GLY A 105 9.34 -9.43 14.68
N GLU A 106 10.40 -8.98 14.00
CA GLU A 106 11.81 -9.16 14.33
C GLU A 106 12.29 -8.28 15.49
N LEU A 107 11.52 -7.25 15.86
CA LEU A 107 11.84 -6.29 16.92
C LEU A 107 11.13 -6.63 18.22
N ASP A 108 11.81 -6.40 19.34
CA ASP A 108 11.17 -6.43 20.65
C ASP A 108 10.17 -5.25 20.82
N PRO A 109 9.22 -5.31 21.77
CA PRO A 109 8.21 -4.25 21.91
C PRO A 109 8.77 -2.84 22.17
N LYS A 110 9.94 -2.72 22.81
CA LYS A 110 10.58 -1.42 23.05
C LYS A 110 11.20 -0.90 21.76
N GLN A 111 11.86 -1.76 20.99
CA GLN A 111 12.41 -1.44 19.68
C GLN A 111 11.30 -1.06 18.69
N GLN A 112 10.18 -1.78 18.67
CA GLN A 112 9.02 -1.40 17.85
C GLN A 112 8.50 0.01 18.19
N ALA A 113 8.34 0.31 19.49
CA ALA A 113 7.88 1.62 19.94
C ALA A 113 8.89 2.73 19.59
N ASP A 114 10.18 2.48 19.74
CA ASP A 114 11.25 3.40 19.36
C ASP A 114 11.28 3.65 17.85
N PHE A 115 11.22 2.59 17.04
CA PHE A 115 11.16 2.69 15.58
C PHE A 115 9.97 3.53 15.11
N VAL A 116 8.77 3.28 15.65
CA VAL A 116 7.56 4.04 15.33
C VAL A 116 7.70 5.51 15.74
N SER A 117 8.23 5.77 16.94
CA SER A 117 8.45 7.13 17.45
C SER A 117 9.42 7.91 16.57
N ARG A 118 10.57 7.32 16.24
CA ARG A 118 11.59 7.90 15.36
C ARG A 118 11.07 8.10 13.94
N THR A 119 10.26 7.17 13.42
CA THR A 119 9.60 7.32 12.12
C THR A 119 8.69 8.55 12.12
N ARG A 120 7.82 8.69 13.13
CA ARG A 120 6.94 9.86 13.23
C ARG A 120 7.74 11.16 13.31
N LYS A 121 8.81 11.17 14.10
CA LYS A 121 9.69 12.33 14.24
C LYS A 121 10.36 12.70 12.91
N LEU A 122 10.89 11.71 12.20
CA LEU A 122 11.54 11.88 10.90
C LEU A 122 10.58 12.43 9.84
N MET A 123 9.31 12.04 9.92
CA MET A 123 8.26 12.37 8.96
C MET A 123 7.40 13.58 9.35
N GLU A 124 7.76 14.34 10.40
CA GLU A 124 6.97 15.49 10.86
C GLU A 124 6.76 16.57 9.78
N THR A 125 7.71 16.71 8.86
CA THR A 125 7.67 17.70 7.78
C THR A 125 7.36 17.09 6.42
N ALA A 126 7.04 15.79 6.36
CA ALA A 126 6.77 15.11 5.11
C ALA A 126 5.42 15.57 4.54
N GLU A 127 5.40 15.86 3.24
CA GLU A 127 4.18 16.20 2.53
C GLU A 127 3.57 14.94 1.90
N HIS A 128 2.24 14.94 1.74
CA HIS A 128 1.49 13.84 1.10
C HIS A 128 1.78 12.44 1.68
N LEU A 129 1.85 12.35 3.01
CA LEU A 129 2.09 11.11 3.75
C LEU A 129 0.95 10.84 4.74
N SER A 130 0.55 9.58 4.86
CA SER A 130 -0.27 9.10 5.98
C SER A 130 0.46 7.99 6.74
N ILE A 131 0.41 8.04 8.08
CA ILE A 131 1.01 7.03 8.96
C ILE A 131 -0.09 6.36 9.78
N TYR A 132 -0.18 5.04 9.69
CA TYR A 132 -1.12 4.21 10.43
C TYR A 132 -0.38 3.18 11.28
N GLU A 133 -0.93 2.86 12.45
CA GLU A 133 -0.42 1.80 13.32
C GLU A 133 -1.45 0.69 13.44
N ASN A 134 -0.99 -0.56 13.51
CA ASN A 134 -1.83 -1.75 13.64
C ASN A 134 -2.95 -1.80 12.60
N ALA A 135 -2.59 -1.49 11.35
CA ALA A 135 -3.53 -1.33 10.24
C ALA A 135 -3.20 -2.31 9.12
N PRO A 136 -4.21 -2.75 8.34
CA PRO A 136 -3.96 -3.55 7.16
C PRO A 136 -3.26 -2.72 6.07
N CYS A 137 -2.33 -3.35 5.37
CA CYS A 137 -1.71 -2.78 4.18
C CYS A 137 -2.72 -2.76 3.02
N LYS A 138 -3.17 -1.58 2.60
CA LYS A 138 -4.30 -1.42 1.66
C LYS A 138 -3.98 -1.96 0.27
N HIS A 139 -2.77 -1.71 -0.22
CA HIS A 139 -2.38 -2.02 -1.58
C HIS A 139 -1.56 -3.31 -1.71
N ARG A 140 -1.41 -4.09 -0.63
CA ARG A 140 -0.74 -5.40 -0.62
C ARG A 140 -1.38 -6.32 -1.66
N ARG A 141 -0.56 -6.89 -2.55
CA ARG A 141 -1.06 -7.87 -3.53
C ARG A 141 -1.40 -9.18 -2.83
N LYS A 142 -2.52 -9.80 -3.20
CA LYS A 142 -2.81 -11.17 -2.77
C LYS A 142 -1.72 -12.08 -3.34
N ARG A 143 -1.02 -12.82 -2.48
CA ARG A 143 -0.16 -13.92 -2.92
C ARG A 143 -1.10 -15.07 -3.33
N GLU A 144 -1.11 -15.40 -4.62
CA GLU A 144 -1.79 -16.57 -5.18
C GLU A 144 -1.05 -17.87 -4.86
#